data_AF-A0A958ZP05-F1
#
_entry.id   AF-A0A958ZP05-F1
#
_cell.length_a   1.000
_cell.length_b   1.000
_cell.length_c   1.000
_cell.angle_alpha   90.00
_cell.angle_beta   90.00
_cell.angle_gamma   90.00
#
_symmetry.space_group_name_H-M   'P 1'
#
loop_
_entity.id
_entity.type
_entity.pdbx_description
1 polymer ?
#
loop_
_entity_poly.entity_id
_entity_poly.type
_entity_poly.pdbx_seq_one_letter_code
_entity_poly.pdbx_strand_id
1 'polypeptide(L)'
;NSSLTNEYSAETEIGLEMAFKNRRLGFDLSLYNKKSSDLLNNIAVTPAIGYSGQWINTGEMENKGVEVALWGSPIKNDDFAWDINVSWAKNKNKVLSLPQGLPALQLASVQSGLSINAVVGEPFGTLYGSDFVYLNGQKVILENGAYAVTESQNENLGTFQPDWKGGLKNTFNYKNLSFSFLIDMQKGGKVFSLDTWYGMATGLYPETAGLNELGNPVRAPLTDGNDSGGILLQGVQADGTPNTVRARMDYYAHALGYSKSPHALHVYDAGFIKLREVALSYSLPSKLLKDGFFKNVTITAIGRNLWIIDKDIPYSDPEAGLSSGNIQGYQSGAYPSTKDYGFNIKLEF
;
A
#
# COMPACT_ATOMS: atom_id res chain seq x y z
N ASN A 1 -34.87 -2.97 -0.50
CA ASN A 1 -34.93 -3.82 0.71
C ASN A 1 -35.52 -2.98 1.83
N SER A 2 -36.75 -3.23 2.27
CA SER A 2 -37.43 -2.43 3.30
C SER A 2 -37.09 -2.86 4.74
N SER A 3 -36.29 -3.92 4.92
CA SER A 3 -35.84 -4.40 6.24
C SER A 3 -34.46 -3.87 6.64
N LEU A 4 -33.94 -2.85 5.96
CA LEU A 4 -32.66 -2.25 6.31
C LEU A 4 -32.75 -1.56 7.68
N THR A 5 -31.74 -1.77 8.51
CA THR A 5 -31.53 -1.09 9.79
C THR A 5 -30.41 -0.07 9.68
N ASN A 6 -30.28 0.79 10.69
CA ASN A 6 -29.13 1.68 10.82
C ASN A 6 -27.86 0.87 11.09
N GLU A 7 -26.73 1.37 10.60
CA GLU A 7 -25.41 0.92 11.03
C GLU A 7 -25.14 1.38 12.47
N TYR A 8 -24.56 0.49 13.28
CA TYR A 8 -24.16 0.81 14.65
C TYR A 8 -22.65 0.66 14.80
N SER A 9 -22.02 1.62 15.48
CA SER A 9 -20.61 1.52 15.88
C SER A 9 -20.50 1.78 17.37
N ALA A 10 -19.90 0.84 18.09
CA ALA A 10 -19.59 0.95 19.51
C ALA A 10 -18.08 0.96 19.69
N GLU A 11 -17.57 1.92 20.46
CA GLU A 11 -16.14 2.10 20.66
C GLU A 11 -15.83 2.29 22.14
N THR A 12 -14.76 1.65 22.59
CA THR A 12 -14.16 1.88 23.90
C THR A 12 -12.73 2.33 23.69
N GLU A 13 -12.37 3.47 24.26
CA GLU A 13 -11.04 4.06 24.16
C GLU A 13 -10.50 4.38 25.56
N ILE A 14 -9.21 4.12 25.76
CA ILE A 14 -8.46 4.52 26.94
C ILE A 14 -7.25 5.33 26.46
N GLY A 15 -7.19 6.58 26.90
CA GLY A 15 -6.13 7.52 26.56
C GLY A 15 -5.24 7.87 27.74
N LEU A 16 -3.97 8.19 27.47
CA LEU A 16 -3.04 8.79 28.41
C LEU A 16 -2.24 9.90 27.72
N GLU A 17 -2.41 11.12 28.21
CA GLU A 17 -1.61 12.28 27.80
C GLU A 17 -0.69 12.71 28.95
N MET A 18 0.59 12.92 28.65
CA MET A 18 1.53 13.51 29.60
C MET A 18 2.42 14.56 28.94
N ALA A 19 2.69 15.63 29.67
CA ALA A 19 3.59 16.70 29.25
C ALA A 19 4.57 17.06 30.38
N PHE A 20 5.83 17.26 30.01
CA PHE A 20 6.95 17.44 30.93
C PHE A 20 7.74 18.71 30.60
N LYS A 21 8.51 19.19 31.58
CA LYS A 21 9.51 20.26 31.43
C LYS A 21 8.96 21.50 30.70
N ASN A 22 7.89 22.09 31.25
CA ASN A 22 7.17 23.22 30.63
C ASN A 22 6.70 22.91 29.20
N ARG A 23 6.14 21.71 29.00
CA ARG A 23 5.64 21.19 27.71
C ARG A 23 6.73 21.10 26.61
N ARG A 24 7.99 20.89 26.99
CA ARG A 24 9.09 20.65 26.03
C ARG A 24 9.18 19.20 25.56
N LEU A 25 8.51 18.28 26.23
CA LEU A 25 8.43 16.88 25.86
C LEU A 25 7.05 16.39 26.28
N GLY A 26 6.40 15.61 25.45
CA GLY A 26 5.15 14.97 25.81
C GLY A 26 4.82 13.81 24.90
N PHE A 27 3.82 13.06 25.32
CA PHE A 27 3.23 12.01 24.52
C PHE A 27 1.73 11.93 24.75
N ASP A 28 1.07 11.35 23.76
CA ASP A 28 -0.32 10.95 23.77
C ASP A 28 -0.37 9.48 23.32
N LEU A 29 -1.06 8.65 24.10
CA LEU A 29 -1.27 7.23 23.83
C LEU A 29 -2.76 6.96 23.87
N SER A 30 -3.33 6.47 22.78
CA SER A 30 -4.71 5.98 22.72
C SER A 30 -4.76 4.49 22.40
N LEU A 31 -5.50 3.75 23.21
CA LEU A 31 -5.83 2.34 22.99
C LEU A 31 -7.33 2.25 22.71
N TYR A 32 -7.71 1.77 21.53
CA TYR A 32 -9.12 1.70 21.16
C TYR A 32 -9.53 0.28 20.73
N ASN A 33 -10.80 -0.01 20.98
CA ASN A 33 -11.50 -1.17 20.44
C ASN A 33 -12.86 -0.71 19.91
N LYS A 34 -13.02 -0.73 18.59
CA LYS A 34 -14.23 -0.35 17.89
C LYS A 34 -14.85 -1.56 17.24
N LYS A 35 -16.15 -1.76 17.46
CA LYS A 35 -16.97 -2.76 16.81
C LYS A 35 -18.05 -2.06 15.98
N SER A 36 -18.08 -2.33 14.68
CA SER A 36 -19.13 -1.87 13.77
C SER A 36 -20.02 -3.05 13.39
N SER A 37 -21.33 -2.87 13.47
CA SER A 37 -22.36 -3.85 13.16
C SER A 37 -23.41 -3.27 12.24
N ASP A 38 -24.11 -4.15 11.52
CA ASP A 38 -25.17 -3.79 10.56
C ASP A 38 -24.68 -2.88 9.42
N LEU A 39 -23.39 -2.98 9.06
CA LEU A 39 -22.72 -2.20 8.01
C LEU A 39 -23.49 -2.31 6.68
N LEU A 40 -23.82 -1.22 6.00
CA LEU A 40 -24.58 -1.31 4.75
C LEU A 40 -23.67 -1.58 3.55
N ASN A 41 -23.79 -2.74 2.91
CA ASN A 41 -23.12 -3.01 1.63
C ASN A 41 -24.10 -3.53 0.56
N ASN A 42 -23.78 -3.22 -0.69
CA ASN A 42 -24.41 -3.83 -1.85
C ASN A 42 -23.68 -5.12 -2.17
N ILE A 43 -24.32 -6.26 -1.92
CA ILE A 43 -23.73 -7.57 -2.22
C ILE A 43 -24.15 -8.05 -3.59
N ALA A 44 -23.25 -8.68 -4.35
CA ALA A 44 -23.62 -9.35 -5.59
C ALA A 44 -24.55 -10.54 -5.26
N VAL A 45 -25.65 -10.66 -6.01
CA VAL A 45 -26.58 -11.79 -5.93
C VAL A 45 -26.62 -12.51 -7.27
N THR A 46 -27.04 -13.78 -7.27
CA THR A 46 -27.14 -14.54 -8.52
C THR A 46 -28.08 -13.83 -9.51
N PRO A 47 -27.67 -13.57 -10.78
CA PRO A 47 -28.54 -12.93 -11.77
C PRO A 47 -29.84 -13.70 -12.04
N ALA A 48 -29.93 -14.97 -11.63
CA ALA A 48 -31.12 -15.82 -11.75
C ALA A 48 -32.37 -15.23 -11.08
N ILE A 49 -32.21 -14.34 -10.09
CA ILE A 49 -33.34 -13.67 -9.41
C ILE A 49 -33.73 -12.32 -10.05
N GLY A 50 -33.16 -11.98 -11.22
CA GLY A 50 -33.51 -10.77 -11.98
C GLY A 50 -32.80 -9.49 -11.53
N TYR A 51 -31.89 -9.58 -10.55
CA TYR A 51 -31.06 -8.48 -10.05
C TYR A 51 -29.60 -8.94 -9.96
N SER A 52 -28.64 -8.02 -10.10
CA SER A 52 -27.20 -8.29 -9.99
C SER A 52 -26.63 -7.96 -8.60
N GLY A 53 -27.38 -7.26 -7.75
CA GLY A 53 -26.99 -6.96 -6.38
C GLY A 53 -28.16 -6.61 -5.46
N GLN A 54 -27.95 -6.72 -4.15
CA GLN A 54 -28.90 -6.35 -3.12
C GLN A 54 -28.22 -5.63 -1.96
N TRP A 55 -28.80 -4.51 -1.54
CA TRP A 55 -28.42 -3.84 -0.29
C TRP A 55 -28.93 -4.62 0.92
N ILE A 56 -28.01 -4.97 1.81
CA ILE A 56 -28.31 -5.62 3.09
C ILE A 56 -27.42 -5.04 4.19
N ASN A 57 -27.90 -5.06 5.42
CA ASN A 57 -27.04 -4.92 6.58
C ASN A 57 -26.09 -6.12 6.60
N THR A 58 -24.82 -5.83 6.48
CA THR A 58 -23.72 -6.76 6.51
C THR A 58 -23.23 -6.95 7.94
N GLY A 59 -22.42 -7.99 8.14
CA GLY A 59 -22.08 -8.46 9.47
C GLY A 59 -21.16 -7.51 10.23
N GLU A 60 -20.50 -8.07 11.22
CA GLU A 60 -19.75 -7.32 12.20
C GLU A 60 -18.27 -7.24 11.84
N MET A 61 -17.65 -6.10 12.15
CA MET A 61 -16.22 -5.85 11.98
C MET A 61 -15.64 -5.26 13.26
N GLU A 62 -14.41 -5.65 13.57
CA GLU A 62 -13.67 -5.17 14.73
C GLU A 62 -12.39 -4.46 14.29
N ASN A 63 -12.12 -3.33 14.92
CA ASN A 63 -10.91 -2.55 14.76
C ASN A 63 -10.30 -2.32 16.15
N LYS A 64 -9.15 -2.93 16.40
CA LYS A 64 -8.37 -2.74 17.63
C LYS A 64 -7.06 -2.07 17.30
N GLY A 65 -6.73 -1.01 18.01
CA GLY A 65 -5.50 -0.30 17.69
C GLY A 65 -4.86 0.43 18.84
N VAL A 66 -3.66 0.88 18.53
CA VAL A 66 -2.79 1.69 19.37
C VAL A 66 -2.34 2.87 18.54
N GLU A 67 -2.55 4.07 19.06
CA GLU A 67 -2.07 5.31 18.48
C GLU A 67 -1.13 5.98 19.47
N VAL A 68 0.01 6.43 18.97
CA VAL A 68 1.04 7.09 19.75
C VAL A 68 1.44 8.37 19.04
N ALA A 69 1.37 9.49 19.73
CA ALA A 69 2.01 10.72 19.32
C ALA A 69 3.08 11.10 20.34
N LEU A 70 4.29 11.40 19.87
CA LEU A 70 5.40 11.91 20.67
C LEU A 70 5.78 13.29 20.13
N TRP A 71 5.99 14.25 21.01
CA TRP A 71 6.50 15.56 20.60
C TRP A 71 7.58 16.05 21.55
N GLY A 72 8.56 16.76 21.00
CA GLY A 72 9.66 17.31 21.77
C GLY A 72 10.24 18.57 21.15
N SER A 73 10.70 19.47 22.01
CA SER A 73 11.43 20.68 21.66
C SER A 73 12.82 20.65 22.33
N PRO A 74 13.76 19.83 21.83
CA PRO A 74 15.09 19.68 22.44
C PRO A 74 15.83 21.01 22.63
N ILE A 75 15.69 21.92 21.66
CA ILE A 75 16.23 23.28 21.73
C ILE A 75 15.07 24.26 21.60
N LYS A 76 14.98 25.19 22.56
CA LYS A 76 13.99 26.28 22.56
C LYS A 76 14.58 27.46 23.32
N ASN A 77 15.06 28.44 22.57
CA ASN A 77 15.54 29.74 23.03
C ASN A 77 14.95 30.85 22.13
N ASP A 78 15.35 32.11 22.35
CA ASP A 78 14.75 33.27 21.68
C ASP A 78 15.03 33.34 20.17
N ASP A 79 16.18 32.82 19.74
CA ASP A 79 16.61 32.87 18.34
C ASP A 79 16.36 31.57 17.59
N PHE A 80 16.32 30.44 18.29
CA PHE A 80 16.25 29.11 17.70
C PHE A 80 15.33 28.16 18.48
N ALA A 81 14.46 27.48 17.73
CA ALA A 81 13.68 26.37 18.21
C ALA A 81 13.74 25.20 17.24
N TRP A 82 13.87 23.99 17.78
CA TRP A 82 13.74 22.76 17.03
C TRP A 82 12.63 21.94 17.66
N ASP A 83 11.60 21.65 16.87
CA ASP A 83 10.46 20.82 17.26
C ASP A 83 10.46 19.52 16.45
N ILE A 84 10.27 18.41 17.15
CA ILE A 84 10.16 17.06 16.61
C ILE A 84 8.78 16.54 16.95
N ASN A 85 8.06 16.01 15.98
CA ASN A 85 6.78 15.33 16.17
C ASN A 85 6.86 13.97 15.50
N VAL A 86 6.52 12.92 16.25
CA VAL A 86 6.43 11.56 15.77
C VAL A 86 5.00 11.09 15.99
N SER A 87 4.38 10.54 14.97
CA SER A 87 3.12 9.82 15.10
C SER A 87 3.31 8.37 14.64
N TRP A 88 2.65 7.45 15.31
CA TRP A 88 2.62 6.05 14.93
C TRP A 88 1.26 5.46 15.28
N ALA A 89 0.68 4.69 14.37
CA ALA A 89 -0.61 4.07 14.56
C ALA A 89 -0.60 2.65 14.02
N LYS A 90 -1.19 1.73 14.77
CA LYS A 90 -1.41 0.34 14.36
C LYS A 90 -2.87 -0.01 14.58
N ASN A 91 -3.51 -0.46 13.51
CA ASN A 91 -4.90 -0.89 13.53
C ASN A 91 -4.99 -2.33 13.03
N LYS A 92 -5.43 -3.25 13.89
CA LYS A 92 -5.80 -4.61 13.52
C LYS A 92 -7.28 -4.65 13.21
N ASN A 93 -7.59 -4.88 11.94
CA ASN A 93 -8.95 -5.08 11.48
C ASN A 93 -9.27 -6.58 11.40
N LYS A 94 -10.51 -6.95 11.73
CA LYS A 94 -11.02 -8.33 11.60
C LYS A 94 -12.51 -8.33 11.25
N VAL A 95 -12.88 -9.11 10.24
CA VAL A 95 -14.27 -9.44 9.93
C VAL A 95 -14.75 -10.50 10.93
N LEU A 96 -15.74 -10.16 11.75
CA LEU A 96 -16.29 -11.04 12.78
C LEU A 96 -17.45 -11.88 12.25
N SER A 97 -18.30 -11.29 11.41
CA SER A 97 -19.40 -12.00 10.77
C SER A 97 -19.76 -11.35 9.44
N LEU A 98 -20.52 -12.08 8.63
CA LEU A 98 -21.06 -11.62 7.36
C LEU A 98 -22.57 -11.90 7.34
N PRO A 99 -23.33 -11.18 6.51
CA PRO A 99 -24.78 -11.35 6.47
C PRO A 99 -25.16 -12.80 6.14
N GLN A 100 -26.27 -13.25 6.73
CA GLN A 100 -26.82 -14.60 6.55
C GLN A 100 -25.85 -15.73 6.98
N GLY A 101 -24.81 -15.43 7.75
CA GLY A 101 -23.82 -16.41 8.19
C GLY A 101 -22.87 -16.88 7.08
N LEU A 102 -22.73 -16.11 6.00
CA LEU A 102 -21.79 -16.43 4.93
C LEU A 102 -20.34 -16.50 5.48
N PRO A 103 -19.52 -17.46 5.02
CA PRO A 103 -18.11 -17.54 5.43
C PRO A 103 -17.24 -16.46 4.76
N ALA A 104 -17.62 -16.03 3.56
CA ALA A 104 -16.91 -15.05 2.75
C ALA A 104 -17.88 -14.21 1.91
N LEU A 105 -17.48 -12.97 1.63
CA LEU A 105 -18.16 -12.04 0.76
C LEU A 105 -17.14 -11.45 -0.22
N GLN A 106 -17.35 -11.66 -1.51
CA GLN A 106 -16.54 -11.03 -2.55
C GLN A 106 -16.91 -9.54 -2.65
N LEU A 107 -15.97 -8.67 -2.31
CA LEU A 107 -16.14 -7.21 -2.38
C LEU A 107 -15.90 -6.69 -3.80
N ALA A 108 -14.93 -7.28 -4.49
CA ALA A 108 -14.63 -7.01 -5.89
C ALA A 108 -13.98 -8.23 -6.55
N SER A 109 -14.17 -8.35 -7.87
CA SER A 109 -13.34 -9.17 -8.73
C SER A 109 -12.70 -8.24 -9.76
N VAL A 110 -11.39 -8.35 -9.92
CA VAL A 110 -10.60 -7.49 -10.79
C VAL A 110 -10.14 -8.26 -12.02
N GLN A 111 -9.59 -7.55 -13.00
CA GLN A 111 -9.01 -8.18 -14.18
C GLN A 111 -7.92 -9.16 -13.75
N SER A 112 -7.77 -10.28 -14.48
CA SER A 112 -6.98 -11.50 -14.18
C SER A 112 -7.69 -12.59 -13.37
N GLY A 113 -8.81 -12.27 -12.69
CA GLY A 113 -9.56 -13.24 -11.87
C GLY A 113 -9.26 -13.13 -10.38
N LEU A 114 -8.25 -12.35 -9.98
CA LEU A 114 -8.04 -11.98 -8.57
C LEU A 114 -9.31 -11.33 -7.98
N SER A 115 -9.59 -11.68 -6.73
CA SER A 115 -10.71 -11.14 -5.97
C SER A 115 -10.24 -10.45 -4.70
N ILE A 116 -11.02 -9.48 -4.24
CA ILE A 116 -10.85 -8.83 -2.95
C ILE A 116 -12.06 -9.20 -2.12
N ASN A 117 -11.84 -9.82 -0.98
CA ASN A 117 -12.87 -10.46 -0.18
C ASN A 117 -12.88 -9.93 1.26
N ALA A 118 -14.05 -9.98 1.88
CA ALA A 118 -14.20 -9.98 3.32
C ALA A 118 -14.45 -11.44 3.74
N VAL A 119 -13.60 -12.00 4.59
CA VAL A 119 -13.69 -13.39 5.03
C VAL A 119 -13.73 -13.44 6.55
N VAL A 120 -14.70 -14.17 7.10
CA VAL A 120 -14.87 -14.27 8.55
C VAL A 120 -13.59 -14.82 9.19
N GLY A 121 -13.04 -14.08 10.14
CA GLY A 121 -11.78 -14.43 10.80
C GLY A 121 -10.54 -13.71 10.24
N GLU A 122 -10.64 -13.08 9.07
CA GLU A 122 -9.56 -12.38 8.39
C GLU A 122 -9.70 -10.85 8.46
N PRO A 123 -8.63 -10.10 8.17
CA PRO A 123 -8.74 -8.67 7.91
C PRO A 123 -9.70 -8.38 6.74
N PHE A 124 -10.40 -7.25 6.82
CA PHE A 124 -11.23 -6.76 5.73
C PHE A 124 -10.35 -6.39 4.53
N GLY A 125 -10.74 -6.87 3.35
CA GLY A 125 -10.03 -6.56 2.12
C GLY A 125 -8.81 -7.46 1.89
N THR A 126 -9.01 -8.77 2.05
CA THR A 126 -8.01 -9.78 1.70
C THR A 126 -8.05 -10.06 0.20
N LEU A 127 -6.87 -10.10 -0.43
CA LEU A 127 -6.70 -10.48 -1.82
C LEU A 127 -6.69 -12.01 -1.92
N TYR A 128 -7.48 -12.55 -2.84
CA TYR A 128 -7.53 -13.98 -3.14
C TYR A 128 -7.24 -14.22 -4.62
N GLY A 129 -6.33 -15.15 -4.89
CA GLY A 129 -5.93 -15.50 -6.25
C GLY A 129 -5.17 -16.82 -6.28
N SER A 130 -4.30 -16.98 -7.27
CA SER A 130 -3.43 -18.15 -7.39
C SER A 130 -2.06 -17.88 -6.81
N ASP A 131 -1.48 -18.88 -6.17
CA ASP A 131 -0.12 -18.85 -5.59
C ASP A 131 0.79 -19.86 -6.31
N PHE A 132 2.08 -19.82 -5.99
CA PHE A 132 3.04 -20.85 -6.37
C PHE A 132 2.72 -22.16 -5.63
N VAL A 133 3.03 -23.29 -6.26
CA VAL A 133 3.11 -24.57 -5.55
C VAL A 133 4.50 -24.69 -4.92
N TYR A 134 4.55 -25.08 -3.65
CA TYR A 134 5.80 -25.22 -2.90
C TYR A 134 6.10 -26.68 -2.55
N LEU A 135 7.38 -27.06 -2.63
CA LEU A 135 7.92 -28.29 -2.08
C LEU A 135 9.03 -27.91 -1.08
N ASN A 136 8.83 -28.23 0.20
CA ASN A 136 9.75 -27.86 1.29
C ASN A 136 10.12 -26.37 1.33
N GLY A 137 9.16 -25.49 1.00
CA GLY A 137 9.35 -24.04 0.97
C GLY A 137 10.01 -23.48 -0.30
N GLN A 138 10.39 -24.34 -1.26
CA GLN A 138 10.91 -23.93 -2.56
C GLN A 138 9.81 -23.99 -3.62
N LYS A 139 9.81 -23.04 -4.55
CA LYS A 139 8.83 -23.00 -5.65
C LYS A 139 9.05 -24.18 -6.59
N VAL A 140 7.98 -24.89 -6.92
CA VAL A 140 8.00 -26.01 -7.86
C VAL A 140 8.00 -25.47 -9.29
N ILE A 141 8.87 -26.04 -10.12
CA ILE A 141 9.00 -25.77 -11.55
C ILE A 141 8.44 -26.98 -12.32
N LEU A 142 7.61 -26.70 -13.32
CA LEU A 142 7.04 -27.68 -14.23
C LEU A 142 8.07 -28.11 -15.29
N GLU A 143 7.81 -29.22 -15.97
CA GLU A 143 8.68 -29.74 -17.04
C GLU A 143 8.91 -28.74 -18.21
N ASN A 144 8.02 -27.75 -18.37
CA ASN A 144 8.16 -26.69 -19.37
C ASN A 144 8.97 -25.47 -18.87
N GLY A 145 9.58 -25.58 -17.69
CA GLY A 145 10.39 -24.55 -17.04
C GLY A 145 9.59 -23.45 -16.32
N ALA A 146 8.26 -23.39 -16.45
CA ALA A 146 7.44 -22.40 -15.76
C ALA A 146 7.14 -22.79 -14.30
N TYR A 147 6.76 -21.82 -13.48
CA TYR A 147 6.29 -22.11 -12.12
C TYR A 147 5.02 -22.96 -12.14
N ALA A 148 4.94 -23.92 -11.24
CA ALA A 148 3.69 -24.58 -10.89
C ALA A 148 2.78 -23.59 -10.14
N VAL A 149 1.51 -23.58 -10.50
CA VAL A 149 0.49 -22.65 -9.99
C VAL A 149 -0.61 -23.47 -9.31
N THR A 150 -1.16 -22.98 -8.21
CA THR A 150 -2.30 -23.62 -7.54
C THR A 150 -3.49 -23.80 -8.50
N GLU A 151 -4.16 -24.95 -8.42
CA GLU A 151 -5.33 -25.25 -9.28
C GLU A 151 -6.52 -24.32 -8.98
N SER A 152 -6.62 -23.86 -7.72
CA SER A 152 -7.62 -22.89 -7.28
C SER A 152 -7.09 -21.46 -7.33
N GLN A 153 -7.99 -20.50 -7.55
CA GLN A 153 -7.73 -19.06 -7.38
C GLN A 153 -8.23 -18.54 -6.01
N ASN A 154 -8.26 -19.42 -5.00
CA ASN A 154 -8.75 -19.12 -3.66
C ASN A 154 -7.65 -19.11 -2.61
N GLU A 155 -6.40 -18.87 -3.01
CA GLU A 155 -5.28 -18.72 -2.08
C GLU A 155 -5.28 -17.29 -1.51
N ASN A 156 -5.07 -17.17 -0.19
CA ASN A 156 -4.97 -15.89 0.49
C ASN A 156 -3.60 -15.24 0.18
N LEU A 157 -3.61 -14.13 -0.54
CA LEU A 157 -2.41 -13.38 -0.95
C LEU A 157 -2.09 -12.20 -0.02
N GLY A 158 -2.77 -12.11 1.12
CA GLY A 158 -2.67 -11.06 2.12
C GLY A 158 -3.69 -9.94 1.94
N THR A 159 -3.64 -8.94 2.82
CA THR A 159 -4.64 -7.86 2.89
C THR A 159 -4.03 -6.53 2.48
N PHE A 160 -4.85 -5.64 1.90
CA PHE A 160 -4.43 -4.25 1.64
C PHE A 160 -4.24 -3.41 2.92
N GLN A 161 -4.69 -3.91 4.07
CA GLN A 161 -4.56 -3.20 5.34
C GLN A 161 -3.09 -3.12 5.75
N PRO A 162 -2.57 -1.92 6.09
CA PRO A 162 -1.22 -1.77 6.59
C PRO A 162 -1.08 -2.40 7.98
N ASP A 163 0.11 -2.92 8.29
CA ASP A 163 0.45 -3.38 9.63
C ASP A 163 0.56 -2.21 10.62
N TRP A 164 1.07 -1.07 10.14
CA TRP A 164 1.11 0.20 10.85
C TRP A 164 1.44 1.37 9.90
N LYS A 165 1.14 2.59 10.35
CA LYS A 165 1.49 3.85 9.71
C LYS A 165 2.24 4.75 10.69
N GLY A 166 3.06 5.67 10.18
CA GLY A 166 3.74 6.63 11.03
C GLY A 166 4.29 7.83 10.28
N GLY A 167 4.52 8.91 11.01
CA GLY A 167 5.07 10.15 10.48
C GLY A 167 6.13 10.73 11.41
N LEU A 168 7.13 11.37 10.82
CA LEU A 168 8.17 12.13 11.52
C LEU A 168 8.25 13.53 10.92
N LYS A 169 7.81 14.53 11.67
CA LYS A 169 7.92 15.94 11.29
C LYS A 169 8.99 16.63 12.12
N ASN A 170 9.91 17.29 11.44
CA ASN A 170 10.87 18.21 12.06
C ASN A 170 10.58 19.64 11.62
N THR A 171 10.65 20.57 12.57
CA THR A 171 10.55 22.01 12.30
C THR A 171 11.71 22.71 13.00
N PHE A 172 12.48 23.46 12.23
CA PHE A 172 13.58 24.30 12.70
C PHE A 172 13.19 25.75 12.48
N ASN A 173 13.09 26.51 13.55
CA ASN A 173 12.83 27.93 13.51
C ASN A 173 14.11 28.66 13.91
N TYR A 174 14.60 29.55 13.05
CA TYR A 174 15.69 30.45 13.34
C TYR A 174 15.23 31.89 13.07
N LYS A 175 14.93 32.63 14.14
CA LYS A 175 14.34 33.99 14.08
C LYS A 175 13.10 34.02 13.17
N ASN A 176 13.24 34.67 12.03
CA ASN A 176 12.20 34.88 11.02
C ASN A 176 12.12 33.77 9.97
N LEU A 177 13.03 32.79 10.02
CA LEU A 177 13.11 31.67 9.10
C LEU A 177 12.55 30.40 9.76
N SER A 178 11.74 29.64 9.03
CA SER A 178 11.25 28.33 9.43
C SER A 178 11.50 27.33 8.33
N PHE A 179 12.18 26.23 8.65
CA PHE A 179 12.41 25.10 7.76
C PHE A 179 11.75 23.87 8.37
N SER A 180 10.95 23.14 7.59
CA SER A 180 10.34 21.90 8.05
C SER A 180 10.41 20.81 7.00
N PHE A 181 10.40 19.57 7.46
CA PHE A 181 10.21 18.40 6.60
C PHE A 181 9.36 17.35 7.30
N LEU A 182 8.65 16.56 6.50
CA LEU A 182 7.82 15.44 6.92
C LEU A 182 8.26 14.17 6.20
N ILE A 183 8.67 13.17 6.99
CA ILE A 183 8.80 11.79 6.54
C ILE A 183 7.51 11.06 6.89
N ASP A 184 6.94 10.36 5.91
CA ASP A 184 5.74 9.55 6.09
C ASP A 184 6.03 8.10 5.73
N MET A 185 5.45 7.18 6.49
CA MET A 185 5.80 5.77 6.48
C MET A 185 4.55 4.90 6.58
N GLN A 186 4.55 3.82 5.80
CA GLN A 186 3.61 2.72 5.92
C GLN A 186 4.39 1.42 5.88
N LYS A 187 4.02 0.46 6.73
CA LYS A 187 4.54 -0.90 6.66
C LYS A 187 3.42 -1.90 6.43
N GLY A 188 3.67 -2.88 5.58
CA GLY A 188 2.72 -3.92 5.26
C GLY A 188 1.61 -3.39 4.35
N GLY A 189 0.53 -4.17 4.29
CA GLY A 189 -0.43 -4.06 3.21
C GLY A 189 0.07 -4.77 1.96
N LYS A 190 -0.86 -5.23 1.14
CA LYS A 190 -0.62 -5.91 -0.12
C LYS A 190 -1.32 -5.19 -1.26
N VAL A 191 -0.61 -5.10 -2.37
CA VAL A 191 -1.12 -4.51 -3.60
C VAL A 191 -0.86 -5.47 -4.76
N PHE A 192 -1.92 -5.83 -5.48
CA PHE A 192 -1.80 -6.50 -6.77
C PHE A 192 -1.58 -5.45 -7.85
N SER A 193 -0.46 -5.57 -8.57
CA SER A 193 -0.15 -4.70 -9.70
C SER A 193 -0.55 -5.37 -11.01
N LEU A 194 -1.63 -4.89 -11.60
CA LEU A 194 -2.00 -5.27 -12.96
C LEU A 194 -0.96 -4.78 -13.98
N ASP A 195 -0.25 -3.69 -13.66
CA ASP A 195 0.79 -3.13 -14.51
C ASP A 195 1.96 -4.10 -14.65
N THR A 196 2.42 -4.73 -13.56
CA THR A 196 3.42 -5.80 -13.64
C THR A 196 2.86 -7.07 -14.28
N TRP A 197 1.59 -7.41 -13.99
CA TRP A 197 0.92 -8.58 -14.57
C TRP A 197 0.95 -8.57 -16.10
N TYR A 198 0.58 -7.45 -16.73
CA TYR A 198 0.61 -7.30 -18.19
C TYR A 198 1.95 -6.82 -18.73
N GLY A 199 2.64 -5.93 -18.04
CA GLY A 199 3.91 -5.38 -18.50
C GLY A 199 5.02 -6.43 -18.53
N MET A 200 5.07 -7.36 -17.57
CA MET A 200 5.96 -8.52 -17.66
C MET A 200 5.56 -9.37 -18.85
N ALA A 201 4.29 -9.79 -18.95
CA ALA A 201 3.80 -10.63 -20.02
C ALA A 201 4.16 -10.08 -21.43
N THR A 202 3.97 -8.77 -21.63
CA THR A 202 4.24 -8.09 -22.91
C THR A 202 5.69 -7.71 -23.15
N GLY A 203 6.60 -7.98 -22.21
CA GLY A 203 8.02 -7.73 -22.36
C GLY A 203 8.44 -6.27 -22.16
N LEU A 204 7.65 -5.49 -21.41
CA LEU A 204 7.87 -4.06 -21.14
C LEU A 204 9.02 -3.83 -20.14
N TYR A 205 9.13 -4.67 -19.12
CA TYR A 205 10.07 -4.46 -18.02
C TYR A 205 11.43 -5.14 -18.25
N PRO A 206 12.54 -4.55 -17.73
CA PRO A 206 13.89 -5.08 -17.89
C PRO A 206 14.08 -6.56 -17.54
N GLU A 207 13.33 -7.08 -16.57
CA GLU A 207 13.37 -8.48 -16.13
C GLU A 207 12.99 -9.48 -17.23
N THR A 208 12.34 -9.00 -18.28
CA THR A 208 11.91 -9.80 -19.44
C THR A 208 12.87 -9.70 -20.62
N ALA A 209 13.98 -8.99 -20.44
CA ALA A 209 15.01 -8.76 -21.44
C ALA A 209 16.41 -9.05 -20.85
N GLY A 210 17.44 -8.91 -21.68
CA GLY A 210 18.82 -9.22 -21.29
C GLY A 210 19.26 -10.61 -21.73
N LEU A 211 20.40 -11.05 -21.18
CA LEU A 211 21.00 -12.34 -21.49
C LEU A 211 20.68 -13.36 -20.41
N ASN A 212 20.43 -14.60 -20.81
CA ASN A 212 20.36 -15.74 -19.90
C ASN A 212 21.77 -16.16 -19.44
N GLU A 213 21.83 -17.18 -18.60
CA GLU A 213 23.08 -17.72 -18.05
C GLU A 213 24.03 -18.33 -19.09
N LEU A 214 23.56 -18.55 -20.33
CA LEU A 214 24.38 -18.97 -21.48
C LEU A 214 24.97 -17.78 -22.27
N GLY A 215 24.56 -16.55 -21.95
CA GLY A 215 24.93 -15.36 -22.72
C GLY A 215 24.03 -15.10 -23.92
N ASN A 216 22.90 -15.80 -24.07
CA ASN A 216 21.95 -15.59 -25.17
C ASN A 216 20.79 -14.68 -24.74
N PRO A 217 20.19 -13.90 -25.65
CA PRO A 217 19.00 -13.12 -25.33
C PRO A 217 17.88 -13.99 -24.75
N VAL A 218 17.33 -13.63 -23.59
CA VAL A 218 16.24 -14.40 -22.95
C VAL A 218 15.03 -14.54 -23.86
N ARG A 219 14.78 -13.57 -24.75
CA ARG A 219 13.67 -13.58 -25.72
C ARG A 219 13.98 -14.30 -27.04
N ALA A 220 15.14 -14.93 -27.18
CA ALA A 220 15.39 -15.83 -28.29
C ALA A 220 14.51 -17.10 -28.15
N PRO A 221 14.23 -17.82 -29.25
CA PRO A 221 13.52 -19.09 -29.18
C PRO A 221 14.20 -20.08 -28.23
N LEU A 222 13.39 -20.92 -27.59
CA LEU A 222 13.89 -22.02 -26.76
C LEU A 222 14.41 -23.15 -27.68
N THR A 223 15.67 -23.55 -27.49
CA THR A 223 16.31 -24.68 -28.18
C THR A 223 16.93 -25.63 -27.17
N ASP A 224 17.36 -26.82 -27.61
CA ASP A 224 18.12 -27.78 -26.80
C ASP A 224 19.63 -27.49 -26.78
N GLY A 225 20.07 -26.44 -27.48
CA GLY A 225 21.48 -26.13 -27.72
C GLY A 225 22.03 -24.99 -26.86
N ASN A 226 23.33 -24.70 -27.05
CA ASN A 226 24.00 -23.56 -26.41
C ASN A 226 23.54 -22.20 -26.93
N ASP A 227 22.70 -22.16 -27.96
CA ASP A 227 22.08 -20.95 -28.54
C ASP A 227 20.67 -20.68 -27.98
N SER A 228 20.21 -21.51 -27.03
CA SER A 228 18.87 -21.42 -26.45
C SER A 228 18.63 -20.10 -25.73
N GLY A 229 17.46 -19.50 -25.96
CA GLY A 229 16.93 -18.41 -25.16
C GLY A 229 16.27 -18.90 -23.88
N GLY A 230 15.19 -18.23 -23.47
CA GLY A 230 14.45 -18.55 -22.25
C GLY A 230 15.14 -18.08 -20.96
N ILE A 231 14.47 -18.30 -19.83
CA ILE A 231 14.92 -17.93 -18.49
C ILE A 231 14.99 -19.14 -17.57
N LEU A 232 16.09 -19.30 -16.83
CA LEU A 232 16.18 -20.32 -15.78
C LEU A 232 15.58 -19.77 -14.48
N LEU A 233 14.36 -20.22 -14.16
CA LEU A 233 13.67 -19.82 -12.93
C LEU A 233 14.25 -20.54 -11.71
N GLN A 234 14.34 -19.83 -10.58
CA GLN A 234 14.78 -20.41 -9.32
C GLN A 234 13.67 -21.26 -8.70
N GLY A 235 14.00 -22.50 -8.35
CA GLY A 235 13.07 -23.44 -7.76
C GLY A 235 13.58 -24.87 -7.83
N VAL A 236 12.69 -25.81 -7.56
CA VAL A 236 12.94 -27.25 -7.63
C VAL A 236 11.95 -27.93 -8.57
N GLN A 237 12.33 -29.05 -9.15
CA GLN A 237 11.40 -29.91 -9.87
C GLN A 237 10.48 -30.66 -8.88
N ALA A 238 9.48 -31.38 -9.39
CA ALA A 238 8.51 -32.11 -8.56
C ALA A 238 9.14 -33.18 -7.64
N ASP A 239 10.34 -33.67 -7.97
CA ASP A 239 11.11 -34.61 -7.18
C ASP A 239 12.01 -33.95 -6.12
N GLY A 240 12.05 -32.62 -6.07
CA GLY A 240 12.88 -31.83 -5.15
C GLY A 240 14.29 -31.52 -5.65
N THR A 241 14.68 -31.95 -6.85
CA THR A 241 15.98 -31.59 -7.43
C THR A 241 16.00 -30.13 -7.92
N PRO A 242 17.17 -29.46 -7.95
CA PRO A 242 17.26 -28.09 -8.46
C PRO A 242 16.77 -27.96 -9.91
N ASN A 243 16.07 -26.87 -10.22
CA ASN A 243 15.63 -26.61 -11.59
C ASN A 243 16.82 -26.42 -12.55
N THR A 244 16.75 -27.10 -13.69
CA THR A 244 17.70 -27.01 -14.81
C THR A 244 17.01 -26.70 -16.13
N VAL A 245 15.69 -26.54 -16.13
CA VAL A 245 14.87 -26.31 -17.32
C VAL A 245 14.54 -24.82 -17.45
N ARG A 246 14.83 -24.25 -18.63
CA ARG A 246 14.50 -22.86 -18.94
C ARG A 246 13.05 -22.73 -19.37
N ALA A 247 12.39 -21.70 -18.85
CA ALA A 247 11.06 -21.31 -19.27
C ALA A 247 11.12 -20.48 -20.56
N ARG A 248 10.15 -20.69 -21.44
CA ARG A 248 9.97 -19.92 -22.67
C ARG A 248 9.68 -18.44 -22.38
N MET A 249 10.31 -17.52 -23.11
CA MET A 249 10.18 -16.05 -22.94
C MET A 249 9.94 -15.26 -24.25
N ASP A 250 9.95 -15.90 -25.41
CA ASP A 250 9.76 -15.32 -26.76
C ASP A 250 8.27 -15.10 -27.13
N TYR A 251 7.35 -15.10 -26.15
CA TYR A 251 5.91 -14.95 -26.38
C TYR A 251 5.24 -14.08 -25.29
N TYR A 252 4.11 -13.44 -25.61
CA TYR A 252 3.46 -12.46 -24.72
C TYR A 252 2.80 -13.06 -23.46
N ALA A 253 2.64 -14.38 -23.38
CA ALA A 253 2.11 -15.08 -22.19
C ALA A 253 3.17 -16.04 -21.65
N HIS A 254 4.38 -15.52 -21.43
CA HIS A 254 5.52 -16.27 -20.93
C HIS A 254 5.52 -16.41 -19.41
N ALA A 255 6.54 -17.08 -18.86
CA ALA A 255 6.58 -17.56 -17.48
C ALA A 255 6.56 -16.49 -16.36
N LEU A 256 6.71 -15.20 -16.70
CA LEU A 256 6.75 -14.10 -15.73
C LEU A 256 5.46 -13.26 -15.70
N GLY A 257 4.47 -13.54 -16.55
CA GLY A 257 3.26 -12.72 -16.62
C GLY A 257 2.05 -13.45 -17.19
N TYR A 258 0.88 -12.82 -17.02
CA TYR A 258 -0.41 -13.35 -17.47
C TYR A 258 -0.70 -14.77 -16.94
N SER A 259 -1.50 -15.57 -17.67
CA SER A 259 -2.03 -16.88 -17.23
C SER A 259 -0.99 -17.98 -16.97
N LYS A 260 0.31 -17.72 -17.17
CA LYS A 260 1.40 -18.66 -16.88
C LYS A 260 2.14 -18.36 -15.58
N SER A 261 1.81 -17.24 -14.92
CA SER A 261 2.34 -16.89 -13.60
C SER A 261 1.20 -16.84 -12.56
N PRO A 262 1.45 -17.21 -11.30
CA PRO A 262 0.47 -17.02 -10.24
C PRO A 262 0.26 -15.53 -9.97
N HIS A 263 -0.93 -15.17 -9.47
CA HIS A 263 -1.20 -13.81 -9.01
C HIS A 263 -0.20 -13.35 -7.95
N ALA A 264 0.22 -14.26 -7.07
CA ALA A 264 1.24 -14.01 -6.05
C ALA A 264 2.56 -13.43 -6.58
N LEU A 265 2.93 -13.66 -7.85
CA LEU A 265 4.12 -13.06 -8.46
C LEU A 265 4.01 -11.52 -8.59
N HIS A 266 2.79 -11.02 -8.69
CA HIS A 266 2.45 -9.61 -8.95
C HIS A 266 1.73 -8.95 -7.77
N VAL A 267 1.69 -9.63 -6.62
CA VAL A 267 1.27 -9.06 -5.34
C VAL A 267 2.52 -8.62 -4.58
N TYR A 268 2.61 -7.32 -4.31
CA TYR A 268 3.75 -6.69 -3.63
C TYR A 268 3.36 -6.19 -2.24
N ASP A 269 4.36 -5.98 -1.39
CA ASP A 269 4.18 -5.20 -0.18
C ASP A 269 3.90 -3.74 -0.55
N ALA A 270 2.89 -3.16 0.08
CA ALA A 270 2.50 -1.76 -0.10
C ALA A 270 3.24 -0.81 0.85
N GLY A 271 4.28 -1.30 1.53
CA GLY A 271 5.12 -0.50 2.42
C GLY A 271 5.93 0.55 1.68
N PHE A 272 6.13 1.69 2.34
CA PHE A 272 6.96 2.78 1.83
C PHE A 272 7.52 3.67 2.93
N ILE A 273 8.57 4.40 2.57
CA ILE A 273 9.09 5.57 3.30
C ILE A 273 9.18 6.72 2.30
N LYS A 274 8.59 7.87 2.61
CA LYS A 274 8.53 9.03 1.71
C LYS A 274 8.88 10.34 2.39
N LEU A 275 9.59 11.21 1.68
CA LEU A 275 9.69 12.63 1.99
C LEU A 275 8.43 13.33 1.46
N ARG A 276 7.41 13.40 2.32
CA ARG A 276 6.06 13.86 1.96
C ARG A 276 5.97 15.36 1.82
N GLU A 277 6.70 16.12 2.64
CA GLU A 277 6.69 17.59 2.57
C GLU A 277 8.07 18.16 2.96
N VAL A 278 8.48 19.22 2.26
CA VAL A 278 9.54 20.14 2.71
C VAL A 278 9.01 21.55 2.55
N ALA A 279 9.14 22.38 3.57
CA ALA A 279 8.75 23.79 3.50
C ALA A 279 9.84 24.71 4.06
N LEU A 280 10.07 25.82 3.37
CA LEU A 280 10.91 26.92 3.83
C LEU A 280 10.06 28.18 3.84
N SER A 281 9.86 28.75 5.03
CA SER A 281 9.08 29.96 5.25
C SER A 281 9.94 31.06 5.82
N TYR A 282 9.73 32.29 5.37
CA TYR A 282 10.35 33.49 5.90
C TYR A 282 9.26 34.54 6.20
N SER A 283 9.13 34.91 7.47
CA SER A 283 8.23 35.98 7.92
C SER A 283 9.00 37.28 8.02
N LEU A 284 8.58 38.31 7.29
CA LEU A 284 9.30 39.60 7.30
C LEU A 284 9.35 40.18 8.72
N PRO A 285 10.52 40.65 9.19
CA PRO A 285 10.64 41.32 10.47
C PRO A 285 9.67 42.51 10.56
N SER A 286 8.96 42.63 11.68
CA SER A 286 8.00 43.72 11.92
C SER A 286 8.57 45.12 11.74
N LYS A 287 9.90 45.28 11.95
CA LYS A 287 10.62 46.54 11.69
C LYS A 287 10.56 46.99 10.22
N LEU A 288 10.47 46.06 9.27
CA LEU A 288 10.34 46.36 7.85
C LEU A 288 8.90 46.73 7.44
N LEU A 289 7.92 46.48 8.32
CA LEU A 289 6.50 46.67 8.06
C LEU A 289 5.86 47.80 8.87
N LYS A 290 6.64 48.50 9.72
CA LYS A 290 6.16 49.48 10.71
C LYS A 290 5.26 50.58 10.15
N ASP A 291 5.57 51.07 8.95
CA ASP A 291 4.84 52.17 8.28
C ASP A 291 4.02 51.67 7.08
N GLY A 292 3.90 50.34 6.92
CA GLY A 292 3.23 49.70 5.81
C GLY A 292 1.76 49.35 6.08
N PHE A 293 1.04 49.01 5.03
CA PHE A 293 -0.37 48.56 5.09
C PHE A 293 -0.53 47.15 5.71
N PHE A 294 0.55 46.37 5.80
CA PHE A 294 0.51 44.98 6.23
C PHE A 294 1.14 44.81 7.62
N LYS A 295 0.45 44.12 8.52
CA LYS A 295 0.97 43.75 9.85
C LYS A 295 1.94 42.58 9.81
N ASN A 296 1.76 41.66 8.86
CA ASN A 296 2.62 40.49 8.70
C ASN A 296 2.64 40.06 7.23
N VAL A 297 3.83 39.68 6.77
CA VAL A 297 4.04 39.11 5.44
C VAL A 297 4.90 37.87 5.61
N THR A 298 4.39 36.71 5.22
CA THR A 298 5.13 35.45 5.24
C THR A 298 5.20 34.87 3.85
N ILE A 299 6.41 34.51 3.44
CA ILE A 299 6.70 33.91 2.14
C ILE A 299 7.09 32.46 2.39
N THR A 300 6.46 31.52 1.69
CA THR A 300 6.72 30.08 1.85
C THR A 300 6.98 29.45 0.49
N ALA A 301 8.10 28.74 0.35
CA ALA A 301 8.30 27.75 -0.68
C ALA A 301 7.99 26.36 -0.08
N ILE A 302 7.19 25.57 -0.79
CA ILE A 302 6.75 24.25 -0.32
C ILE A 302 6.91 23.22 -1.43
N GLY A 303 7.36 22.02 -1.08
CA GLY A 303 7.40 20.87 -1.96
C GLY A 303 6.64 19.70 -1.33
N ARG A 304 5.86 18.97 -2.12
CA ARG A 304 5.08 17.80 -1.68
C ARG A 304 5.37 16.56 -2.52
N ASN A 305 5.31 15.41 -1.87
CA ASN A 305 5.59 14.09 -2.45
C ASN A 305 6.95 14.05 -3.19
N LEU A 306 8.00 14.58 -2.56
CA LEU A 306 9.26 14.91 -3.23
C LEU A 306 10.12 13.70 -3.54
N TRP A 307 10.05 12.66 -2.71
CA TRP A 307 10.91 11.49 -2.83
C TRP A 307 10.30 10.26 -2.14
N ILE A 308 10.24 9.14 -2.86
CA ILE A 308 10.05 7.82 -2.29
C ILE A 308 11.42 7.25 -1.95
N ILE A 309 11.72 7.21 -0.66
CA ILE A 309 13.01 6.81 -0.10
C ILE A 309 13.15 5.29 -0.19
N ASP A 310 12.07 4.57 0.14
CA ASP A 310 12.02 3.12 0.13
C ASP A 310 10.61 2.63 -0.27
N LYS A 311 10.54 1.53 -1.02
CA LYS A 311 9.31 0.83 -1.42
C LYS A 311 9.62 -0.57 -1.96
N ASP A 312 8.69 -1.49 -1.79
CA ASP A 312 8.82 -2.87 -2.28
C ASP A 312 8.23 -3.08 -3.69
N ILE A 313 7.14 -2.39 -4.04
CA ILE A 313 6.55 -2.48 -5.38
C ILE A 313 7.50 -1.87 -6.44
N PRO A 314 7.82 -2.57 -7.53
CA PRO A 314 8.67 -2.03 -8.58
C PRO A 314 7.89 -1.09 -9.52
N TYR A 315 8.59 -0.18 -10.20
CA TYR A 315 8.09 0.73 -11.26
C TYR A 315 6.99 1.73 -10.92
N SER A 316 6.26 1.51 -9.83
CA SER A 316 5.09 2.29 -9.44
C SER A 316 5.21 2.80 -8.02
N ASP A 317 4.37 3.78 -7.70
CA ASP A 317 4.20 4.26 -6.34
C ASP A 317 3.14 3.37 -5.64
N PRO A 318 3.41 2.79 -4.45
CA PRO A 318 2.44 1.94 -3.73
C PRO A 318 1.17 2.68 -3.30
N GLU A 319 1.17 4.02 -3.31
CA GLU A 319 -0.03 4.83 -3.08
C GLU A 319 -0.86 5.07 -4.35
N ALA A 320 -0.38 4.62 -5.52
CA ALA A 320 -1.07 4.81 -6.79
C ALA A 320 -2.11 3.69 -7.00
N GLY A 321 -3.28 3.84 -6.38
CA GLY A 321 -4.42 2.92 -6.51
C GLY A 321 -5.61 3.53 -7.24
N LEU A 322 -6.49 2.69 -7.79
CA LEU A 322 -7.71 3.14 -8.51
C LEU A 322 -8.89 3.48 -7.60
N SER A 323 -8.82 3.16 -6.30
CA SER A 323 -9.96 3.29 -5.40
C SER A 323 -9.55 3.65 -3.97
N SER A 324 -10.31 4.55 -3.35
CA SER A 324 -10.33 4.78 -1.90
C SER A 324 -11.44 3.98 -1.20
N GLY A 325 -12.17 3.13 -1.93
CA GLY A 325 -13.29 2.32 -1.45
C GLY A 325 -12.91 0.88 -1.14
N ASN A 326 -13.81 -0.08 -1.42
CA ASN A 326 -13.61 -1.51 -1.13
C ASN A 326 -12.61 -2.22 -2.05
N ILE A 327 -12.07 -1.53 -3.06
CA ILE A 327 -11.13 -2.07 -4.06
C ILE A 327 -9.72 -1.50 -3.84
N GLN A 328 -9.36 -1.23 -2.58
CA GLN A 328 -7.98 -0.95 -2.20
C GLN A 328 -7.10 -2.18 -2.41
N GLY A 329 -5.79 -2.00 -2.54
CA GLY A 329 -4.86 -3.11 -2.85
C GLY A 329 -4.91 -3.58 -4.30
N TYR A 330 -5.58 -2.86 -5.19
CA TYR A 330 -5.54 -3.09 -6.62
C TYR A 330 -4.99 -1.86 -7.34
N GLN A 331 -3.92 -2.06 -8.09
CA GLN A 331 -3.31 -1.05 -8.93
C GLN A 331 -3.45 -1.45 -10.40
N SER A 332 -3.98 -0.55 -11.23
CA SER A 332 -4.09 -0.75 -12.67
C SER A 332 -4.04 0.60 -13.39
N GLY A 333 -3.15 0.72 -14.38
CA GLY A 333 -3.02 1.92 -15.21
C GLY A 333 -2.71 3.18 -14.39
N ALA A 334 -1.99 3.02 -13.28
CA ALA A 334 -1.76 4.14 -12.38
C ALA A 334 -0.82 5.15 -13.02
N TYR A 335 -1.24 6.42 -13.06
CA TYR A 335 -0.35 7.49 -13.52
C TYR A 335 0.84 7.63 -12.58
N PRO A 336 2.02 8.02 -13.09
CA PRO A 336 3.16 8.35 -12.24
C PRO A 336 2.76 9.38 -11.19
N SER A 337 3.16 9.15 -9.93
CA SER A 337 2.89 10.12 -8.87
C SER A 337 3.65 11.43 -9.12
N THR A 338 3.02 12.55 -8.81
CA THR A 338 3.58 13.88 -9.08
C THR A 338 4.40 14.38 -7.89
N LYS A 339 5.44 15.16 -8.21
CA LYS A 339 6.14 16.01 -7.25
C LYS A 339 5.59 17.42 -7.40
N ASP A 340 4.98 17.95 -6.36
CA ASP A 340 4.36 19.27 -6.42
C ASP A 340 5.27 20.30 -5.78
N TYR A 341 5.49 21.42 -6.47
CA TYR A 341 6.23 22.57 -5.96
C TYR A 341 5.31 23.77 -5.94
N GLY A 342 5.25 24.45 -4.81
CA GLY A 342 4.36 25.57 -4.57
C GLY A 342 5.08 26.74 -3.93
N PHE A 343 4.51 27.92 -4.12
CA PHE A 343 4.92 29.14 -3.48
C PHE A 343 3.69 29.85 -2.94
N ASN A 344 3.77 30.34 -1.71
CA ASN A 344 2.67 30.98 -1.02
C ASN A 344 3.14 32.29 -0.38
N ILE A 345 2.34 33.35 -0.52
CA ILE A 345 2.52 34.60 0.21
C ILE A 345 1.28 34.81 1.08
N LYS A 346 1.47 34.86 2.39
CA LYS A 346 0.43 35.21 3.35
C LYS A 346 0.58 36.68 3.76
N LEU A 347 -0.48 37.45 3.58
CA LEU A 347 -0.58 38.87 3.94
C LEU A 347 -1.62 39.04 5.05
N GLU A 348 -1.26 39.75 6.12
CA GLU A 348 -2.17 40.12 7.21
C GLU A 348 -2.23 41.66 7.31
N PHE A 349 -3.44 42.21 7.44
CA PHE A 349 -3.74 43.65 7.39
C PHE A 349 -4.01 44.25 8.78
#